data_AF-A0A0P1F7C5-F1
#
_entry.id   AF-A0A0P1F7C5-F1
#
_cell.length_a   1.000
_cell.length_b   1.000
_cell.length_c   1.000
_cell.angle_alpha   90.00
_cell.angle_beta   90.00
_cell.angle_gamma   90.00
#
_symmetry.space_group_name_H-M   'P 1'
#
loop_
_entity.id
_entity.type
_entity.pdbx_description
1 polymer ?
#
loop_
_entity_poly.entity_id
_entity_poly.type
_entity_poly.pdbx_seq_one_letter_code
_entity_poly.pdbx_strand_id
1 'polypeptide(L)'
;MGCAEGEFQPTDGFATFQSSVLPQLQDEQDYKIWNGLILKTEDGRQIRCVDVTLHLVEFGDNGTEAFVDALGVSEPSYETLFPQHVEAYENQFKA
;
A
#
# COMPACT_ATOMS: atom_id res chain seq x y z
N MET A 1 1.83 -10.69 12.98
CA MET A 1 1.37 -10.18 11.67
C MET A 1 1.75 -8.72 11.59
N GLY A 2 2.49 -8.31 10.56
CA GLY A 2 2.98 -6.92 10.42
C GLY A 2 2.11 -6.09 9.49
N CYS A 3 2.22 -4.76 9.60
CA CYS A 3 1.62 -3.77 8.72
C CYS A 3 2.73 -3.02 8.01
N ALA A 4 2.67 -2.92 6.68
CA ALA A 4 3.62 -2.11 5.90
C ALA A 4 2.84 -1.03 5.16
N GLU A 5 3.23 0.22 5.36
CA GLU A 5 2.78 1.38 4.62
C GLU A 5 3.93 1.91 3.76
N GLY A 6 3.62 2.53 2.63
CA GLY A 6 4.63 3.15 1.78
C GLY A 6 4.06 3.97 0.64
N GLU A 7 4.92 4.80 0.04
CA GLU A 7 4.59 5.54 -1.17
C GLU A 7 4.33 4.58 -2.34
N PHE A 8 3.26 4.83 -3.07
CA PHE A 8 2.91 4.05 -4.26
C PHE A 8 3.40 4.77 -5.51
N GLN A 9 4.32 4.13 -6.24
CA GLN A 9 4.82 4.61 -7.53
C GLN A 9 4.03 3.93 -8.67
N PRO A 10 3.12 4.64 -9.35
CA PRO A 10 2.31 4.05 -10.41
C PRO A 10 3.15 3.74 -11.66
N THR A 11 2.83 2.63 -12.31
CA THR A 11 3.35 2.31 -13.66
C THR A 11 2.39 2.80 -14.74
N ASP A 12 2.80 2.73 -16.01
CA ASP A 12 1.99 3.17 -17.17
C ASP A 12 0.58 2.55 -17.21
N GLY A 13 0.38 1.36 -16.61
CA GLY A 13 -0.92 0.69 -16.53
C GLY A 13 -1.90 1.33 -15.54
N PHE A 14 -1.43 2.20 -14.64
CA PHE A 14 -2.24 2.70 -13.53
C PHE A 14 -3.42 3.57 -13.98
N ALA A 15 -3.24 4.41 -15.02
CA ALA A 15 -4.34 5.21 -15.57
C ALA A 15 -5.48 4.34 -16.13
N THR A 16 -5.14 3.18 -16.68
CA THR A 16 -6.14 2.20 -17.14
C THR A 16 -6.87 1.58 -15.95
N PHE A 17 -6.16 1.27 -14.86
CA PHE A 17 -6.78 0.79 -13.62
C PHE A 17 -7.76 1.82 -13.04
N GLN A 18 -7.37 3.08 -12.91
CA GLN A 18 -8.22 4.14 -12.36
C GLN A 18 -9.51 4.36 -13.16
N SER A 19 -9.45 4.20 -14.48
CA SER A 19 -10.63 4.35 -15.35
C SER A 19 -11.53 3.10 -15.37
N SER A 20 -10.99 1.93 -15.04
CA SER A 20 -11.69 0.65 -15.14
C SER A 20 -12.19 0.10 -13.80
N VAL A 21 -11.60 0.52 -12.69
CA VAL A 21 -11.90 0.06 -11.35
C VAL A 21 -12.30 1.26 -10.50
N LEU A 22 -13.57 1.32 -10.14
CA LEU A 22 -14.07 2.41 -9.29
C LEU A 22 -13.52 2.27 -7.87
N PRO A 23 -13.10 3.37 -7.22
CA PRO A 23 -12.79 3.36 -5.80
C PRO A 23 -14.04 3.08 -4.98
N GLN A 24 -13.85 2.78 -3.70
CA GLN A 24 -14.95 2.75 -2.74
C GLN A 24 -15.69 4.08 -2.68
N LEU A 25 -16.99 4.02 -2.38
CA LEU A 25 -17.78 5.21 -2.14
C LEU A 25 -17.26 5.91 -0.88
N GLN A 26 -16.80 7.14 -1.05
CA GLN A 26 -16.33 8.03 0.01
C GLN A 26 -17.16 9.31 -0.03
N ASP A 27 -17.31 9.97 1.13
CA ASP A 27 -17.96 11.29 1.20
C ASP A 27 -17.04 12.39 0.62
N GLU A 28 -15.74 12.19 0.71
CA GLU A 28 -14.69 13.09 0.22
C GLU A 28 -14.34 12.74 -1.24
N GLN A 29 -14.58 13.66 -2.19
CA GLN A 29 -14.33 13.40 -3.61
C GLN A 29 -12.83 13.36 -3.95
N ASP A 30 -12.03 14.09 -3.19
CA ASP A 30 -10.58 14.23 -3.39
C ASP A 30 -9.80 13.06 -2.78
N TYR A 31 -10.49 12.13 -2.10
CA TYR A 31 -9.87 10.97 -1.47
C TYR A 31 -10.47 9.67 -1.97
N LYS A 32 -9.65 8.86 -2.62
CA LYS A 32 -10.05 7.62 -3.29
C LYS A 32 -9.35 6.44 -2.64
N ILE A 33 -10.12 5.40 -2.32
CA ILE A 33 -9.61 4.17 -1.71
C ILE A 33 -10.01 2.97 -2.56
N TRP A 34 -9.05 2.11 -2.86
CA TRP A 34 -9.28 0.77 -3.41
C TRP A 34 -8.81 -0.27 -2.40
N ASN A 35 -9.68 -1.21 -2.02
CA ASN A 35 -9.33 -2.31 -1.13
C ASN A 35 -9.50 -3.67 -1.83
N GLY A 36 -9.17 -4.76 -1.14
CA GLY A 36 -9.23 -6.10 -1.71
C GLY A 36 -8.22 -6.30 -2.84
N LEU A 37 -7.15 -5.49 -2.85
CA LEU A 37 -6.07 -5.62 -3.82
C LEU A 37 -5.16 -6.79 -3.44
N ILE A 38 -4.33 -7.19 -4.39
CA ILE A 38 -3.36 -8.27 -4.20
C ILE A 38 -1.96 -7.69 -4.33
N LEU A 39 -1.11 -7.98 -3.34
CA LEU A 39 0.31 -7.64 -3.39
C LEU A 39 1.12 -8.78 -4.03
N LYS A 40 1.93 -8.45 -5.03
CA LYS A 40 2.87 -9.37 -5.67
C LYS A 40 4.25 -8.73 -5.74
N THR A 41 5.28 -9.55 -5.59
CA THR A 41 6.66 -9.17 -5.90
C THR A 41 6.88 -9.15 -7.41
N GLU A 42 7.98 -8.55 -7.86
CA GLU A 42 8.34 -8.41 -9.28
C GLU A 42 8.43 -9.76 -10.02
N ASP A 43 8.88 -10.81 -9.32
CA ASP A 43 8.92 -12.19 -9.83
C ASP A 43 7.52 -12.86 -9.93
N GLY A 44 6.45 -12.14 -9.60
CA GLY A 44 5.06 -12.57 -9.67
C GLY A 44 4.57 -13.35 -8.45
N ARG A 45 5.41 -13.56 -7.41
CA ARG A 45 4.98 -14.24 -6.19
C ARG A 45 4.02 -13.36 -5.40
N GLN A 46 2.85 -13.92 -5.09
CA GLN A 46 1.86 -13.24 -4.25
C GLN A 46 2.28 -13.28 -2.78
N ILE A 47 2.29 -12.12 -2.14
CA ILE A 47 2.46 -11.97 -0.70
C ILE A 47 1.09 -12.17 -0.06
N ARG A 48 1.01 -13.01 0.99
CA ARG A 48 -0.23 -13.20 1.73
C ARG A 48 -0.41 -12.09 2.75
N CYS A 49 -1.47 -11.31 2.56
CA CYS A 49 -1.90 -10.22 3.43
C CYS A 49 -3.39 -10.42 3.76
N VAL A 50 -3.84 -9.85 4.87
CA VAL A 50 -5.27 -9.77 5.22
C VAL A 50 -6.01 -8.84 4.25
N ASP A 51 -5.41 -7.69 3.95
CA ASP A 51 -5.90 -6.76 2.94
C ASP A 51 -4.74 -5.95 2.36
N VAL A 52 -4.97 -5.40 1.17
CA VAL A 52 -4.10 -4.40 0.55
C VAL A 52 -4.98 -3.25 0.10
N THR A 53 -4.69 -2.07 0.63
CA THR A 53 -5.41 -0.84 0.34
C THR A 53 -4.52 0.14 -0.39
N LEU A 54 -5.02 0.66 -1.51
CA LEU A 54 -4.42 1.79 -2.22
C LEU A 54 -5.23 3.03 -1.92
N HIS A 55 -4.52 4.07 -1.54
CA HIS A 55 -5.07 5.38 -1.24
C HIS A 55 -4.53 6.39 -2.23
N LEU A 56 -5.39 7.31 -2.64
CA LEU A 56 -5.03 8.38 -3.55
C LEU A 56 -5.71 9.67 -3.08
N VAL A 57 -4.91 10.70 -2.87
CA VAL A 57 -5.37 12.02 -2.43
C VAL A 57 -5.04 13.03 -3.53
N GLU A 58 -6.05 13.76 -4.00
CA GLU A 58 -5.92 14.81 -5.00
C GLU A 58 -5.86 16.18 -4.32
N PHE A 59 -4.72 16.86 -4.42
CA PHE A 59 -4.52 18.17 -3.81
C PHE A 59 -4.75 19.32 -4.80
N GLY A 60 -5.77 19.21 -5.64
CA GLY A 60 -6.06 20.19 -6.71
C GLY A 60 -4.83 20.45 -7.58
N ASP A 61 -4.37 21.70 -7.63
CA ASP A 61 -3.20 22.12 -8.43
C ASP A 61 -1.86 21.58 -7.89
N ASN A 62 -1.83 21.06 -6.66
CA ASN A 62 -0.60 20.55 -6.03
C ASN A 62 -0.29 19.09 -6.38
N GLY A 63 -1.09 18.48 -7.27
CA GLY A 63 -0.87 17.12 -7.75
C GLY A 63 -1.57 16.06 -6.92
N THR A 64 -1.07 14.82 -7.01
CA THR A 64 -1.68 13.64 -6.43
C THR A 64 -0.66 12.89 -5.60
N GLU A 65 -1.02 12.51 -4.38
CA GLU A 65 -0.24 11.58 -3.57
C GLU A 65 -0.93 10.22 -3.54
N ALA A 66 -0.13 9.15 -3.64
CA ALA A 66 -0.63 7.79 -3.56
C ALA A 66 0.20 6.98 -2.57
N PHE A 67 -0.48 6.23 -1.71
CA PHE A 67 0.14 5.37 -0.71
C PHE A 67 -0.58 4.04 -0.62
N VAL A 68 0.17 3.01 -0.22
CA VAL A 68 -0.33 1.63 -0.14
C VAL A 68 -0.09 1.07 1.24
N ASP A 69 -1.12 0.42 1.77
CA ASP A 69 -1.08 -0.31 3.03
C ASP A 69 -1.23 -1.80 2.76
N ALA A 70 -0.28 -2.60 3.25
CA ALA A 70 -0.33 -4.04 3.28
C ALA A 70 -0.59 -4.50 4.72
N LEU A 71 -1.83 -4.89 5.00
CA LEU A 71 -2.28 -5.26 6.34
C LEU A 71 -2.08 -6.76 6.57
N GLY A 72 -1.50 -7.12 7.71
CA GLY A 72 -1.45 -8.50 8.17
C GLY A 72 -0.58 -9.42 7.33
N VAL A 73 0.59 -8.95 6.91
CA VAL A 73 1.55 -9.73 6.10
C VAL A 73 1.98 -10.98 6.87
N SER A 74 1.72 -12.16 6.29
CA SER A 74 1.95 -13.45 6.95
C SER A 74 3.13 -14.24 6.38
N GLU A 75 3.38 -14.20 5.06
CA GLU A 75 4.42 -15.01 4.38
C GLU A 75 4.99 -14.31 3.12
N PRO A 76 6.32 -14.27 2.91
CA PRO A 76 7.38 -14.52 3.90
C PRO A 76 7.21 -13.66 5.15
N SER A 77 7.93 -13.96 6.24
CA SER A 77 7.78 -13.18 7.48
C SER A 77 7.96 -11.69 7.17
N TYR A 78 7.15 -10.85 7.80
CA TYR A 78 7.24 -9.40 7.68
C TYR A 78 8.68 -8.89 7.88
N GLU A 79 9.42 -9.51 8.80
CA GLU A 79 10.83 -9.21 9.07
C GLU A 79 11.76 -9.47 7.89
N THR A 80 11.45 -10.49 7.07
CA THR A 80 12.21 -10.78 5.85
C THR A 80 11.96 -9.74 4.77
N LEU A 81 10.70 -9.29 4.65
CA LEU A 81 10.28 -8.35 3.61
C LEU A 81 10.64 -6.89 3.96
N PHE A 82 10.55 -6.55 5.25
CA PHE A 82 10.71 -5.18 5.77
C PHE A 82 11.69 -5.16 6.96
N PRO A 83 12.95 -5.62 6.77
CA PRO A 83 13.91 -5.71 7.88
C PRO A 83 14.21 -4.35 8.52
N GLN A 84 14.17 -3.28 7.72
CA GLN A 84 14.39 -1.90 8.17
C GLN A 84 13.30 -1.43 9.14
N HIS A 85 12.05 -1.87 8.95
CA HIS A 85 10.93 -1.52 9.83
C HIS A 85 11.08 -2.19 11.19
N VAL A 86 11.53 -3.46 11.19
CA VAL A 86 11.81 -4.21 12.42
C VAL A 86 12.97 -3.59 13.17
N GLU A 87 14.07 -3.27 12.48
CA GLU A 87 15.23 -2.61 13.09
C GLU A 87 14.86 -1.26 13.71
N ALA A 88 14.11 -0.43 12.98
CA ALA A 88 13.63 0.86 13.47
C ALA A 88 12.76 0.68 14.73
N TYR A 89 11.86 -0.31 14.74
CA TYR A 89 11.03 -0.62 15.90
C TYR A 89 11.88 -1.09 17.10
N GLU A 90 12.80 -2.03 16.91
CA GLU A 90 13.68 -2.51 17.99
C GLU A 90 14.56 -1.39 18.58
N ASN A 91 15.03 -0.47 17.73
CA ASN A 91 15.87 0.64 18.17
C ASN A 91 15.10 1.70 18.98
N GLN A 92 13.78 1.79 18.88
CA GLN A 92 12.97 2.67 19.74
C GLN A 92 13.02 2.27 21.21
N PHE A 93 13.33 1.00 21.52
CA PHE A 93 13.36 0.47 22.88
C PHE A 93 14.79 0.32 23.45
N LYS A 94 15.82 0.64 22.68
CA LYS A 94 17.22 0.62 23.14
C LYS A 94 17.55 1.99 23.74
N ALA A 95 17.66 2.01 25.07
CA ALA A 95 18.10 3.15 25.87
C ALA A 95 19.63 3.29 25.88
#